data_AF-A0A2M7Y7V3-F1
#
_entry.id   AF-A0A2M7Y7V3-F1
#
_cell.length_a   1.000
_cell.length_b   1.000
_cell.length_c   1.000
_cell.angle_alpha   90.00
_cell.angle_beta   90.00
_cell.angle_gamma   90.00
#
_symmetry.space_group_name_H-M   'P 1'
#
loop_
_entity.id
_entity.type
_entity.pdbx_description
1 polymer ?
#
loop_
_entity_poly.entity_id
_entity_poly.type
_entity_poly.pdbx_seq_one_letter_code
_entity_poly.pdbx_strand_id
1 'polypeptide(L)' 'MHHETVGGARLEHWSPEEARAAHARDEITLIDVRTPQEFAFEHIEGALLAPLATFQPRNLPGHTEKPLVFHCG' A
#
# COMPACT_ATOMS: atom_id res chain seq x y z
N MET A 1 8.88 -0.59 12.24
CA MET A 1 7.43 -0.83 12.26
C MET A 1 6.88 -0.37 13.61
N HIS A 2 5.90 0.52 13.59
CA HIS A 2 5.08 0.83 14.76
C HIS A 2 3.60 0.62 14.42
N HIS A 3 2.74 0.48 15.41
CA HIS A 3 1.31 0.32 15.18
C HIS A 3 0.51 1.30 16.02
N GLU A 4 -0.67 1.64 15.53
CA GLU A 4 -1.67 2.40 16.27
C GLU A 4 -3.05 1.76 16.10
N THR A 5 -3.98 2.13 16.99
CA THR A 5 -5.37 1.67 16.90
C THR A 5 -6.24 2.81 16.36
N VAL A 6 -6.86 2.59 15.20
CA VAL A 6 -7.78 3.54 14.55
C VAL A 6 -9.14 2.86 14.40
N GLY A 7 -10.18 3.42 15.03
CA GLY A 7 -11.55 2.90 14.90
C GLY A 7 -11.72 1.44 15.36
N GLY A 8 -10.87 0.97 16.29
CA GLY A 8 -10.85 -0.42 16.75
C GLY A 8 -10.06 -1.40 15.87
N ALA A 9 -9.47 -0.92 14.77
CA ALA A 9 -8.57 -1.68 13.92
C ALA A 9 -7.11 -1.31 14.18
N ARG A 10 -6.19 -2.25 13.93
CA ARG A 10 -4.74 -2.03 14.05
C ARG A 10 -4.19 -1.54 12.71
N LEU A 11 -3.61 -0.35 12.70
CA LEU A 11 -2.88 0.21 11.56
C LEU A 11 -1.38 0.05 11.82
N GLU A 12 -0.67 -0.57 10.90
CA GLU A 12 0.79 -0.71 10.96
C GLU A 12 1.46 0.35 10.07
N HIS A 13 2.44 1.04 10.64
CA HIS A 13 3.27 2.02 9.96
C HIS A 13 4.65 1.43 9.68
N TRP A 14 5.00 1.39 8.41
CA TRP A 14 6.23 0.82 7.89
C TRP A 14 7.18 1.93 7.45
N SER A 15 8.46 1.81 7.76
CA SER A 15 9.45 2.72 7.17
C SER A 15 9.68 2.41 5.68
N PRO A 16 10.19 3.36 4.89
CA PRO A 16 10.56 3.09 3.49
C PRO A 16 11.52 1.91 3.33
N GLU A 17 12.47 1.73 4.26
CA GLU A 17 13.42 0.62 4.25
C GLU A 17 12.75 -0.72 4.50
N GLU A 18 11.80 -0.78 5.43
CA GLU A 18 11.03 -1.99 5.74
C GLU A 18 10.15 -2.40 4.57
N ALA A 19 9.40 -1.44 4.01
CA ALA A 19 8.54 -1.66 2.85
C ALA A 19 9.35 -2.11 1.63
N ARG A 20 10.49 -1.46 1.35
CA ARG A 20 11.40 -1.84 0.26
C ARG A 20 11.93 -3.26 0.44
N ALA A 21 12.36 -3.62 1.65
CA ALA A 21 12.92 -4.93 1.92
C ALA A 21 11.87 -6.06 1.76
N ALA A 22 10.64 -5.83 2.23
CA ALA A 22 9.55 -6.80 2.07
C ALA A 22 9.04 -6.88 0.62
N HIS A 23 8.95 -5.74 -0.08
CA HIS A 23 8.60 -5.71 -1.51
C HIS A 23 9.62 -6.49 -2.35
N ALA A 24 10.92 -6.33 -2.08
CA ALA A 24 11.97 -7.07 -2.77
C ALA A 24 11.94 -8.59 -2.50
N ARG A 25 11.33 -9.03 -1.39
CA ARG A 25 11.11 -10.44 -1.06
C ARG A 25 9.73 -10.96 -1.49
N ASP A 26 8.96 -10.13 -2.20
CA ASP A 26 7.60 -10.47 -2.64
C ASP A 26 6.66 -10.82 -1.46
N GLU A 27 6.90 -10.23 -0.28
CA GLU A 27 6.13 -10.51 0.95
C GLU A 27 4.91 -9.60 1.12
N ILE A 28 4.86 -8.47 0.42
CA ILE A 28 3.76 -7.49 0.49
C ILE A 28 3.21 -7.19 -0.90
N THR A 29 1.99 -6.65 -0.94
CA THR A 29 1.46 -6.00 -2.15
C THR A 29 1.37 -4.51 -1.90
N LEU A 30 2.07 -3.72 -2.72
CA LEU A 30 2.07 -2.27 -2.60
C LEU A 30 0.89 -1.67 -3.36
N ILE A 31 0.05 -0.91 -2.66
CA ILE A 31 -1.12 -0.21 -3.20
C ILE A 31 -0.81 1.29 -3.21
N ASP A 32 -0.62 1.86 -4.38
CA ASP A 32 -0.41 3.30 -4.53
C ASP A 32 -1.75 4.03 -4.52
N VAL A 33 -2.00 4.85 -3.50
CA VAL A 33 -3.26 5.59 -3.33
C VAL A 33 -3.17 7.05 -3.78
N ARG A 34 -2.05 7.44 -4.40
CA ARG A 34 -1.85 8.77 -4.98
C ARG A 34 -2.71 8.97 -6.22
N THR A 35 -2.67 10.17 -6.79
CA THR A 35 -3.41 10.47 -8.02
C THR A 35 -2.82 9.71 -9.22
N PRO A 36 -3.61 9.45 -10.28
CA PRO A 36 -3.09 8.87 -11.52
C PRO A 36 -1.95 9.69 -12.14
N GLN A 37 -1.96 11.01 -11.97
CA GLN A 37 -0.91 11.90 -12.46
C GLN A 37 0.42 11.66 -11.74
N GLU A 38 0.40 11.55 -10.40
CA GLU A 38 1.59 11.24 -9.60
C GLU A 38 2.15 9.87 -9.97
N PHE A 39 1.30 8.84 -10.07
CA PHE A 39 1.70 7.48 -10.45
C PHE A 39 2.29 7.41 -11.86
N ALA A 40 1.70 8.13 -12.82
CA ALA A 40 2.18 8.17 -14.19
C ALA A 40 3.52 8.91 -14.33
N PHE A 41 3.77 9.90 -13.47
CA PHE A 41 5.05 10.59 -13.41
C PHE A 41 6.15 9.69 -12.85
N GLU A 42 5.89 9.05 -11.70
CA GLU A 42 6.76 8.04 -11.12
C GLU A 42 5.99 7.11 -10.18
N HIS A 43 6.33 5.83 -10.21
CA HIS A 43 5.80 4.86 -9.27
C HIS A 43 6.81 3.77 -8.98
N ILE A 44 6.57 3.05 -7.88
CA ILE A 44 7.34 1.87 -7.51
C ILE A 44 6.90 0.72 -8.42
N GLU A 45 7.86 0.10 -9.11
CA GLU A 45 7.61 -1.03 -10.00
C GLU A 45 6.83 -2.15 -9.27
N GLY A 46 5.77 -2.64 -9.92
CA GLY A 46 4.87 -3.66 -9.35
C GLY A 46 3.79 -3.13 -8.39
N ALA A 47 3.74 -1.82 -8.12
CA ALA A 47 2.66 -1.23 -7.34
C ALA A 47 1.32 -1.24 -8.12
N LEU A 48 0.22 -1.44 -7.40
CA LEU A 48 -1.13 -1.36 -7.95
C LEU A 48 -1.74 0.01 -7.63
N LEU A 49 -2.21 0.72 -8.64
CA LEU A 49 -2.85 2.02 -8.47
C LEU A 49 -4.30 1.89 -7.99
N ALA A 50 -4.63 2.50 -6.85
CA ALA A 50 -5.97 2.61 -6.28
C ALA A 50 -6.20 4.01 -5.68
N PRO A 51 -6.46 5.04 -6.50
CA PRO A 51 -6.46 6.44 -6.06
C PRO A 51 -7.48 6.69 -4.95
N LEU A 52 -7.09 7.45 -3.91
CA LEU A 52 -7.93 7.67 -2.72
C LEU A 52 -9.31 8.28 -3.07
N ALA A 53 -9.36 9.17 -4.06
CA ALA A 53 -10.59 9.82 -4.52
C ALA A 53 -11.65 8.84 -5.05
N THR A 54 -11.24 7.67 -5.54
CA THR A 54 -12.11 6.64 -6.11
C THR A 54 -11.95 5.30 -5.39
N PHE A 55 -11.36 5.31 -4.18
CA PHE A 55 -10.99 4.11 -3.46
C PHE A 55 -12.22 3.31 -3.04
N GLN A 56 -12.21 2.00 -3.32
CA GLN A 56 -13.28 1.07 -2.96
C GLN A 56 -12.65 -0.18 -2.35
N PRO A 57 -12.73 -0.41 -1.02
CA PRO A 57 -12.05 -1.52 -0.34
C PRO A 57 -12.36 -2.90 -0.93
N ARG A 58 -13.60 -3.10 -1.41
CA ARG A 58 -14.04 -4.36 -2.04
C ARG A 58 -13.32 -4.70 -3.35
N ASN A 59 -12.66 -3.72 -3.97
CA ASN A 59 -11.92 -3.90 -5.22
C ASN A 59 -10.45 -4.25 -4.98
N LEU A 60 -9.98 -4.18 -3.73
CA LEU A 60 -8.61 -4.56 -3.40
C LEU A 60 -8.43 -6.07 -3.57
N PRO A 61 -7.20 -6.53 -3.86
CA PRO A 61 -6.88 -7.95 -3.84
C PRO A 61 -7.04 -8.48 -2.41
N GLY A 62 -8.24 -8.99 -2.09
CA GLY A 62 -8.62 -9.44 -0.74
C GLY A 62 -8.33 -10.91 -0.45
N HIS A 63 -7.70 -11.62 -1.40
CA HIS A 63 -7.41 -13.06 -1.32
C HIS A 63 -5.92 -13.37 -1.38
N THR A 64 -5.05 -12.38 -1.17
CA THR A 64 -3.60 -12.59 -1.15
C THR A 64 -3.15 -12.99 0.25
N GLU A 65 -2.21 -13.94 0.35
CA GLU A 65 -1.51 -14.25 1.62
C GLU A 65 -0.60 -13.11 2.09
N LYS A 66 -0.38 -12.11 1.22
CA LYS A 66 0.51 -10.98 1.43
C LYS A 66 -0.23 -9.79 2.06
N PRO A 67 0.34 -9.14 3.10
CA PRO A 67 -0.18 -7.87 3.60
C PRO A 67 -0.24 -6.80 2.50
N LEU A 68 -1.30 -5.99 2.53
CA LEU A 68 -1.41 -4.81 1.68
C LEU A 68 -0.75 -3.62 2.37
N VAL A 69 0.17 -2.96 1.69
CA VAL A 69 0.81 -1.73 2.17
C VAL A 69 0.35 -0.57 1.30
N PHE A 70 -0.32 0.41 1.90
CA PHE A 70 -0.79 1.60 1.21
C PHE A 70 0.32 2.66 1.16
N HIS A 71 0.69 3.08 -0.04
CA HIS A 71 1.67 4.13 -0.31
C HIS A 71 0.94 5.43 -0.67
N CYS A 72 1.21 6.49 0.09
CA CYS A 72 0.78 7.86 -0.19
C CYS A 72 1.99 8.80 -0.23
N GLY A 73 1.78 10.03 -0.73
CA GLY A 73 2.79 11.10 -0.73
C GLY A 73 2.98 11.77 0.63
#